data_AF-A0A7C3E296-F1
#
_entry.id   AF-A0A7C3E296-F1
#
_cell.length_a   1.000
_cell.length_b   1.000
_cell.length_c   1.000
_cell.angle_alpha   90.00
_cell.angle_beta   90.00
_cell.angle_gamma   90.00
#
_symmetry.space_group_name_H-M   'P 1'
#
loop_
_entity.id
_entity.type
_entity.pdbx_description
1 polymer ?
#
loop_
_entity_poly.entity_id
_entity_poly.type
_entity_poly.pdbx_seq_one_letter_code
_entity_poly.pdbx_strand_id
1 'polypeptide(L)'
;MSMSDSSRRDFLKQSGKVSALAGVALPHVHAAQDSTIRLALIGCGGRGTGAAINAVSVTNGPTRLTAMADVVPAKLNASYDKLKSQFADKVDVPPERRFLGYD
;
A
#
# COMPACT_ATOMS: atom_id res chain seq x y z
N MET A 1 -52.21 -19.96 -37.74
CA MET A 1 -51.78 -20.14 -36.32
C MET A 1 -50.50 -20.94 -36.29
N SER A 2 -49.46 -20.66 -35.52
CA SER A 2 -48.94 -19.50 -34.79
C SER A 2 -47.50 -19.94 -34.46
N MET A 3 -46.49 -19.19 -34.91
CA MET A 3 -45.08 -19.46 -34.56
C MET A 3 -44.94 -19.39 -33.04
N SER A 4 -44.42 -20.46 -32.43
CA SER A 4 -44.17 -20.55 -31.00
C SER A 4 -43.03 -19.62 -30.59
N ASP A 5 -43.39 -18.56 -29.88
CA ASP A 5 -42.48 -17.54 -29.35
C ASP A 5 -41.57 -18.16 -28.28
N SER A 6 -40.31 -18.46 -28.63
CA SER A 6 -39.31 -18.93 -27.67
C SER A 6 -39.06 -17.83 -26.63
N SER A 7 -39.67 -18.00 -25.46
CA SER A 7 -39.64 -16.98 -24.41
C SER A 7 -38.24 -16.81 -23.83
N ARG A 8 -37.82 -15.55 -23.65
CA ARG A 8 -36.60 -15.15 -22.89
C ARG A 8 -36.46 -15.89 -21.55
N ARG A 9 -37.58 -16.32 -20.97
CA ARG A 9 -37.66 -17.08 -19.72
C ARG A 9 -37.07 -18.49 -19.83
N ASP A 10 -37.24 -19.15 -20.97
CA ASP A 10 -36.68 -20.48 -21.18
C ASP A 10 -35.19 -20.41 -21.50
N PHE A 11 -34.73 -19.34 -22.16
CA PHE A 11 -33.30 -19.05 -22.31
C PHE A 11 -32.62 -18.79 -20.95
N LEU A 12 -33.22 -17.98 -20.07
CA LEU A 12 -32.69 -17.76 -18.71
C LEU A 12 -32.68 -19.04 -17.86
N LYS A 13 -33.70 -19.90 -17.98
CA LYS A 13 -33.73 -21.21 -17.31
C LYS A 13 -32.66 -22.16 -17.85
N GLN A 14 -32.34 -22.09 -19.14
CA GLN A 14 -31.29 -22.88 -19.78
C GLN A 14 -29.89 -22.40 -19.32
N SER A 15 -29.68 -21.07 -19.29
CA SER A 15 -28.40 -20.46 -18.90
C SER A 15 -28.08 -20.62 -17.40
N GLY A 16 -29.09 -20.67 -16.53
CA GLY A 16 -28.90 -20.88 -15.09
C GLY A 16 -28.41 -22.29 -14.71
N LYS A 17 -28.60 -23.30 -15.58
CA LYS A 17 -28.18 -24.69 -15.32
C LYS A 17 -26.72 -24.97 -15.69
N VAL A 18 -26.05 -24.05 -16.38
CA VAL A 18 -24.64 -24.19 -16.82
C VAL A 18 -23.65 -23.52 -15.85
N SER A 19 -24.12 -22.80 -14.84
CA SER A 19 -23.22 -22.28 -13.79
C SER A 19 -22.89 -23.38 -12.77
N ALA A 20 -22.10 -24.36 -13.20
CA ALA A 20 -21.39 -25.28 -12.33
C ALA A 20 -20.23 -24.54 -11.64
N LEU A 21 -20.58 -23.57 -10.79
CA LEU A 21 -19.70 -23.08 -9.73
C LEU A 21 -20.25 -23.45 -8.34
N ALA A 22 -21.20 -24.37 -8.27
CA ALA A 22 -21.65 -24.99 -7.03
C ALA A 22 -20.60 -26.03 -6.60
N GLY A 23 -19.53 -25.57 -5.96
CA GLY A 23 -18.44 -26.43 -5.46
C GLY A 23 -17.04 -25.83 -5.58
N VAL A 24 -16.88 -24.70 -6.29
CA VAL A 24 -15.63 -23.95 -6.19
C VAL A 24 -15.69 -23.20 -4.87
N ALA A 25 -14.87 -23.65 -3.91
CA ALA A 25 -14.49 -22.81 -2.79
C ALA A 25 -13.95 -21.51 -3.39
N LEU A 26 -14.76 -20.44 -3.34
CA LEU A 26 -14.24 -19.10 -3.63
C LEU A 26 -13.04 -18.96 -2.70
N PRO A 27 -11.82 -18.79 -3.23
CA PRO A 27 -10.68 -18.54 -2.37
C PRO A 27 -11.08 -17.37 -1.50
N HIS A 28 -10.80 -17.42 -0.21
CA HIS A 28 -10.84 -16.21 0.61
C HIS A 28 -9.75 -15.27 0.05
N VAL A 29 -10.10 -14.52 -1.02
CA VAL A 29 -9.22 -13.56 -1.70
C VAL A 29 -8.96 -12.32 -0.85
N HIS A 30 -9.51 -12.28 0.37
CA HIS A 30 -9.15 -11.31 1.41
C HIS A 30 -7.92 -11.73 2.22
N ALA A 31 -7.14 -12.71 1.75
CA ALA A 31 -5.88 -13.13 2.38
C ALA A 31 -4.90 -11.94 2.50
N ALA A 32 -4.75 -11.44 3.72
CA ALA A 32 -3.60 -10.67 4.22
C ALA A 32 -3.12 -9.53 3.30
N GLN A 33 -3.95 -8.51 3.08
CA GLN A 33 -3.47 -7.27 2.48
C GLN A 33 -2.48 -6.61 3.46
N ASP A 34 -1.21 -6.50 3.06
CA ASP A 34 -0.22 -5.68 3.77
C ASP A 34 -0.67 -4.21 3.72
N SER A 35 -1.30 -3.77 4.81
CA SER A 35 -1.85 -2.43 4.98
C SER A 35 -0.80 -1.42 5.44
N THR A 36 0.49 -1.77 5.40
CA THR A 36 1.59 -0.86 5.79
C THR A 36 1.62 0.36 4.90
N ILE A 37 1.41 1.52 5.52
CA ILE A 37 1.58 2.83 4.87
C ILE A 37 3.08 3.11 4.76
N ARG A 38 3.57 3.08 3.52
CA ARG A 38 4.97 3.35 3.19
C ARG A 38 5.15 4.86 3.02
N LEU A 39 6.06 5.43 3.79
CA LEU A 39 6.38 6.85 3.78
C LEU A 39 7.71 7.07 3.06
N ALA A 40 7.79 8.17 2.32
CA ALA A 40 9.03 8.73 1.80
C ALA A 40 9.16 10.17 2.29
N LEU A 41 10.36 10.56 2.71
CA LEU A 41 10.65 11.93 3.14
C LEU A 41 11.49 12.66 2.09
N ILE A 42 10.96 13.71 1.48
CA ILE A 42 11.70 14.62 0.60
C ILE A 42 11.89 15.95 1.33
N GLY A 43 13.15 16.35 1.52
CA GLY A 43 13.51 17.49 2.34
C GLY A 43 13.68 17.11 3.81
N CYS A 44 14.89 16.70 4.18
CA CYS A 44 15.32 16.24 5.49
C CYS A 44 15.68 17.40 6.46
N GLY A 45 15.12 18.60 6.24
CA GLY A 45 15.24 19.71 7.18
C GLY A 45 14.40 19.52 8.46
N GLY A 46 14.42 20.51 9.36
CA GLY A 46 13.69 20.43 10.63
C GLY A 46 12.18 20.19 10.49
N ARG A 47 11.54 20.86 9.51
CA ARG A 47 10.10 20.67 9.24
C ARG A 47 9.78 19.29 8.67
N GLY A 48 10.53 18.84 7.66
CA GLY A 48 10.32 17.52 7.06
C GLY A 48 10.58 16.39 8.06
N THR A 49 11.63 16.53 8.88
CA THR A 49 11.90 15.59 9.97
C THR A 49 10.75 15.56 11.00
N GLY A 50 10.22 16.73 11.40
CA GLY A 50 9.05 16.80 12.28
C GLY A 50 7.80 16.15 11.68
N ALA A 51 7.56 16.36 10.39
CA ALA A 51 6.45 15.73 9.67
C ALA A 51 6.60 14.19 9.63
N ALA A 52 7.81 13.70 9.33
CA ALA A 52 8.10 12.27 9.35
C ALA A 52 7.90 11.67 10.75
N ILE A 53 8.36 12.36 11.81
CA ILE A 53 8.13 11.96 13.21
C ILE A 53 6.62 11.84 13.49
N ASN A 54 5.83 12.84 13.13
CA ASN A 54 4.38 12.82 13.34
C ASN A 54 3.73 11.62 12.62
N ALA A 55 4.12 11.37 11.37
CA ALA A 55 3.58 10.29 10.57
C ALA A 55 3.95 8.89 11.12
N VAL A 56 5.20 8.68 11.53
CA VAL A 56 5.63 7.39 12.11
C VAL A 56 5.14 7.18 13.54
N SER A 57 4.77 8.24 14.25
CA SER A 57 4.23 8.17 15.62
C SER A 57 2.78 7.69 15.68
N VAL A 58 2.07 7.66 14.54
CA VAL A 58 0.68 7.17 14.48
C VAL A 58 0.62 5.70 14.96
N THR A 59 -0.33 5.43 15.85
CA THR A 59 -0.59 4.10 16.43
C THR A 59 -1.74 3.36 15.74
N ASN A 60 -2.52 4.06 14.93
CA ASN A 60 -3.78 3.55 14.36
C ASN A 60 -3.57 2.76 13.05
N GLY A 61 -2.37 2.22 12.83
CA GLY A 61 -2.03 1.44 11.66
C GLY A 61 -0.52 1.27 11.51
N PRO A 62 -0.07 0.25 10.74
CA PRO A 62 1.34 0.05 10.45
C PRO A 62 1.86 1.16 9.53
N THR A 63 2.88 1.90 9.98
CA THR A 63 3.60 2.91 9.19
C THR A 63 5.08 2.54 9.12
N ARG A 64 5.69 2.76 7.95
CA ARG A 64 7.13 2.52 7.75
C ARG A 64 7.73 3.57 6.83
N LEU A 65 8.78 4.23 7.29
CA LEU A 65 9.61 5.10 6.46
C LEU A 65 10.53 4.23 5.62
N THR A 66 10.44 4.39 4.30
CA THR A 66 11.07 3.49 3.32
C THR A 66 12.10 4.19 2.42
N ALA A 67 12.05 5.51 2.31
CA ALA A 67 12.97 6.29 1.49
C ALA A 67 13.16 7.69 2.07
N MET A 68 14.33 8.29 1.83
CA MET A 68 14.65 9.66 2.19
C MET A 68 15.41 10.35 1.06
N ALA A 69 15.14 11.63 0.84
CA ALA A 69 15.83 12.45 -0.15
C ALA A 69 16.11 13.86 0.39
N ASP A 70 17.32 14.38 0.11
CA ASP A 70 17.68 15.79 0.32
C ASP A 70 18.85 16.17 -0.61
N VAL A 71 18.99 17.45 -0.93
CA VAL A 71 20.14 17.97 -1.67
C VAL A 71 21.35 18.24 -0.77
N VAL A 72 21.15 18.28 0.56
CA VAL A 72 22.17 18.54 1.58
C VAL A 72 22.44 17.26 2.39
N PRO A 73 23.59 16.58 2.19
CA PRO A 73 23.91 15.31 2.85
C PRO A 73 23.84 15.36 4.38
N ALA A 74 24.32 16.46 4.98
CA ALA A 74 24.29 16.65 6.42
C ALA A 74 22.85 16.64 6.99
N LYS A 75 21.87 17.17 6.24
CA LYS A 75 20.46 17.18 6.66
C LYS A 75 19.85 15.78 6.58
N LEU A 76 20.14 15.05 5.51
CA LEU A 76 19.69 13.67 5.34
C LEU A 76 20.19 12.79 6.49
N ASN A 77 21.50 12.83 6.77
CA ASN A 77 22.11 12.02 7.83
C ASN A 77 21.55 12.39 9.21
N ALA A 78 21.49 13.68 9.55
CA ALA A 78 20.95 14.12 10.83
C ALA A 78 19.46 13.73 11.02
N SER A 79 18.66 13.82 9.95
CA SER A 79 17.26 13.40 9.97
C SER A 79 17.13 11.88 10.14
N TYR A 80 17.93 11.11 9.40
CA TYR A 80 17.96 9.65 9.48
C TYR A 80 18.36 9.19 10.88
N ASP A 81 19.43 9.72 11.45
CA ASP A 81 19.92 9.34 12.79
C ASP A 81 18.88 9.64 13.86
N LYS A 82 18.21 10.80 13.77
CA LYS A 82 17.12 11.17 14.69
C LYS A 82 15.92 10.23 14.55
N LEU A 83 15.48 9.93 13.33
CA LEU A 83 14.35 9.03 13.09
C LEU A 83 14.68 7.59 13.50
N LYS A 84 15.88 7.10 13.18
CA LYS A 84 16.31 5.73 13.48
C LYS A 84 16.51 5.50 14.98
N SER A 85 17.02 6.50 15.71
CA SER A 85 17.17 6.40 17.17
C SER A 85 15.85 6.37 17.93
N GLN A 86 14.81 7.04 17.42
CA GLN A 86 13.49 7.10 18.08
C GLN A 86 12.51 6.02 17.61
N PHE A 87 12.61 5.60 16.35
CA PHE A 87 11.64 4.73 15.68
C PHE A 87 12.34 3.60 14.91
N ALA A 88 13.31 2.94 15.55
CA ALA A 88 14.19 1.94 14.92
C ALA A 88 13.43 0.91 14.07
N ASP A 89 12.31 0.41 14.58
CA ASP A 89 11.49 -0.63 13.92
C ASP A 89 10.61 -0.10 12.77
N LYS A 90 10.41 1.22 12.69
CA LYS A 90 9.61 1.87 11.64
C LYS A 90 10.47 2.55 10.56
N VAL A 91 11.79 2.55 10.71
CA VAL A 91 12.72 3.15 9.75
C VAL A 91 13.49 2.06 9.00
N ASP A 92 13.07 1.84 7.77
CA ASP A 92 13.67 0.93 6.80
C ASP A 92 14.19 1.73 5.59
N VAL A 93 15.26 2.50 5.84
CA VAL A 93 15.88 3.38 4.84
C VAL A 93 17.35 3.00 4.70
N PRO A 94 17.66 1.89 4.02
CA PRO A 94 19.04 1.52 3.74
C PRO A 94 19.71 2.54 2.80
N PRO A 95 21.05 2.57 2.69
CA PRO A 95 21.78 3.58 1.91
C PRO A 95 21.29 3.74 0.47
N GLU A 96 20.92 2.65 -0.20
CA GLU A 96 20.39 2.65 -1.58
C GLU A 96 19.01 3.31 -1.72
N ARG A 97 18.32 3.58 -0.60
CA ARG A 97 17.05 4.34 -0.55
C ARG A 97 17.23 5.71 0.11
N ARG A 98 18.47 6.22 0.12
CA ARG A 98 18.83 7.59 0.53
C ARG A 98 19.35 8.35 -0.67
N PHE A 99 18.50 9.18 -1.24
CA PHE A 99 18.78 9.90 -2.47
C PHE A 99 19.39 11.27 -2.14
N LEU A 100 20.56 11.54 -2.69
CA LEU A 100 21.28 12.80 -2.49
C LEU A 100 21.41 13.54 -3.82
N GLY A 101 21.01 14.81 -3.84
CA GLY A 101 21.10 15.64 -5.04
C GLY A 101 19.90 15.52 -5.97
N TYR A 102 20.13 15.62 -7.28
CA TYR A 102 19.10 15.74 -8.33
C TYR A 102 19.10 14.58 -9.33
N ASP A 103 19.72 13.46 -8.99
CA ASP A 103 19.63 12.20 -9.75
C ASP A 103 18.17 11.67 -9.74
#